data_AF-A0AAW0K2I6-F1
#
_entry.id   AF-A0AAW0K2I6-F1
#
_cell.length_a   1.000
_cell.length_b   1.000
_cell.length_c   1.000
_cell.angle_alpha   90.00
_cell.angle_beta   90.00
_cell.angle_gamma   90.00
#
_symmetry.space_group_name_H-M   'P 1'
#
loop_
_entity.id
_entity.type
_entity.pdbx_description
1 polymer ?
#
loop_
_entity_poly.entity_id
_entity_poly.type
_entity_poly.pdbx_seq_one_letter_code
_entity_poly.pdbx_strand_id
1 'polypeptide(L)'
;MKEDSCECKDSLFVNAIKTYARAGLLDEAISLFKRIPQFNFVNKTESFNTLLQILVNESKLEAAHRLFLESSYGWEVKSRIRSLNLLMDALC
;
A
#
# COMPACT_ATOMS: atom_id res chain seq x y z
N MET A 1 -16.79 22.53 -13.86
CA MET A 1 -16.09 21.90 -12.72
C MET A 1 -14.73 21.50 -13.24
N LYS A 2 -13.65 22.14 -12.79
CA LYS A 2 -12.30 21.77 -13.21
C LYS A 2 -11.96 20.49 -12.46
N GLU A 3 -11.90 19.38 -13.19
CA GLU A 3 -11.17 18.21 -12.73
C GLU A 3 -9.71 18.65 -12.68
N ASP A 4 -9.24 19.06 -11.49
CA ASP A 4 -7.83 19.16 -11.20
C ASP A 4 -7.26 17.74 -11.31
N SER A 5 -6.91 17.36 -12.54
CA SER A 5 -6.11 16.18 -12.85
C SER A 5 -4.71 16.44 -12.29
N CYS A 6 -4.62 16.34 -10.97
CA CYS A 6 -3.34 16.21 -10.31
C CYS A 6 -2.85 14.81 -10.67
N GLU A 7 -1.87 14.71 -11.57
CA GLU A 7 -1.00 13.54 -11.66
C GLU A 7 -0.25 13.42 -10.33
N CYS A 8 -0.96 12.96 -9.30
CA CYS A 8 -0.38 12.66 -8.00
C CYS A 8 0.53 11.45 -8.16
N LYS A 9 1.81 11.69 -8.45
CA LYS A 9 2.83 10.63 -8.58
C LYS A 9 2.72 9.68 -7.38
N ASP A 10 2.83 8.36 -7.62
CA ASP A 10 2.79 7.31 -6.58
C ASP A 10 3.74 7.63 -5.41
N SER A 11 4.85 8.33 -5.69
CA SER A 11 5.80 8.83 -4.70
C SER A 11 5.20 9.73 -3.61
N LEU A 12 4.15 10.51 -3.89
CA LEU A 12 3.47 11.32 -2.88
C LEU A 12 2.73 10.44 -1.86
N PHE A 13 2.05 9.40 -2.34
CA PHE A 13 1.35 8.45 -1.49
C PHE A 13 2.32 7.59 -0.69
N VAL A 14 3.41 7.13 -1.31
CA VAL A 14 4.52 6.46 -0.61
C VAL A 14 5.03 7.32 0.54
N ASN A 15 5.28 8.61 0.30
CA ASN A 15 5.83 9.50 1.32
C ASN A 15 4.82 9.79 2.44
N ALA A 16 3.54 9.96 2.09
CA ALA A 16 2.47 10.11 3.06
C ALA A 16 2.31 8.86 3.93
N ILE A 17 2.26 7.66 3.33
CA ILE A 17 2.20 6.37 4.05
C ILE A 17 3.37 6.23 5.03
N LYS A 18 4.60 6.52 4.60
CA LYS A 18 5.78 6.50 5.48
C LYS A 18 5.68 7.49 6.63
N THR A 19 5.13 8.68 6.36
CA THR A 19 4.97 9.74 7.37
C THR A 19 3.95 9.32 8.43
N TYR A 20 2.79 8.81 8.03
CA TYR A 20 1.78 8.29 8.96
C TYR A 20 2.31 7.12 9.78
N ALA A 21 3.00 6.17 9.15
CA ALA A 21 3.62 5.05 9.84
C ALA A 21 4.65 5.49 10.89
N ARG A 22 5.53 6.44 10.55
CA ARG A 22 6.50 7.02 11.51
C ARG A 22 5.83 7.74 12.68
N ALA A 23 4.62 8.25 12.49
CA ALA A 23 3.83 8.87 13.54
C ALA A 23 3.03 7.84 14.39
N GLY A 24 3.14 6.53 14.10
CA GLY A 24 2.34 5.49 14.74
C GLY A 24 0.88 5.43 14.27
N LEU A 25 0.52 6.21 13.25
CA LEU A 25 -0.83 6.35 12.70
C LEU A 25 -1.05 5.33 11.57
N LEU A 26 -1.01 4.05 11.94
CA LEU A 26 -1.04 2.95 10.98
C LEU A 26 -2.40 2.80 10.29
N ASP A 27 -3.49 3.01 11.04
CA ASP A 27 -4.86 2.90 10.51
C ASP A 27 -5.15 4.00 9.48
N GLU A 28 -4.61 5.19 9.70
CA GLU A 28 -4.65 6.32 8.80
C GLU A 28 -3.84 6.05 7.53
N ALA A 29 -2.67 5.41 7.65
CA ALA A 29 -1.87 4.99 6.50
C ALA A 29 -2.63 3.97 5.62
N ILE A 30 -3.33 3.01 6.24
CA ILE A 30 -4.17 2.02 5.54
C ILE A 30 -5.37 2.71 4.88
N SER A 31 -6.06 3.60 5.61
CA SER A 31 -7.20 4.36 5.09
C SER A 31 -6.82 5.22 3.89
N LEU A 32 -5.65 5.87 3.94
CA LEU A 32 -5.11 6.63 2.82
C LEU A 32 -4.91 5.74 1.59
N PHE A 33 -4.28 4.58 1.75
CA PHE A 33 -4.06 3.64 0.64
C PHE A 33 -5.38 3.16 0.02
N LYS A 34 -6.40 2.86 0.84
CA LYS A 34 -7.74 2.47 0.37
C LYS A 34 -8.48 3.57 -0.39
N ARG A 35 -8.08 4.84 -0.24
CA ARG A 35 -8.65 5.98 -0.99
C ARG A 35 -7.93 6.24 -2.32
N ILE A 36 -6.73 5.72 -2.54
CA ILE A 36 -5.97 5.84 -3.81
C ILE A 36 -6.76 5.37 -5.06
N PRO A 37 -7.59 4.30 -5.02
CA PRO A 37 -8.43 3.91 -6.15
C PRO A 37 -9.39 4.99 -6.65
N GLN A 38 -9.77 5.94 -5.81
CA GLN A 38 -10.64 7.06 -6.20
C GLN A 38 -9.92 8.06 -7.13
N PHE A 39 -8.60 7.94 -7.27
CA PHE A 39 -7.76 8.85 -8.07
C PHE A 39 -7.34 8.26 -9.44
N ASN A 40 -8.02 7.21 -9.93
CA ASN A 40 -7.78 6.63 -11.27
C ASN A 40 -6.31 6.22 -11.54
N PHE A 41 -5.60 5.76 -10.50
CA PHE A 41 -4.16 5.46 -10.59
C PHE A 41 -3.87 4.03 -11.08
N VAL A 42 -3.10 3.90 -12.16
CA VAL A 42 -2.76 2.62 -12.81
C VAL A 42 -1.60 1.89 -12.13
N ASN A 43 -0.66 2.62 -11.51
CA ASN A 43 0.56 2.06 -10.91
C ASN A 43 0.59 2.31 -9.39
N LYS A 44 -0.04 1.44 -8.59
CA LYS A 44 -0.06 1.51 -7.11
C LYS A 44 0.96 0.58 -6.45
N THR A 45 1.88 0.02 -7.23
CA THR A 45 2.76 -1.06 -6.79
C THR A 45 3.76 -0.60 -5.72
N GLU A 46 4.31 0.63 -5.79
CA GLU A 46 5.27 1.09 -4.78
C GLU A 46 4.58 1.49 -3.47
N SER A 47 3.47 2.21 -3.54
CA SER A 47 2.65 2.54 -2.36
C SER A 47 2.20 1.28 -1.61
N PHE A 48 1.75 0.26 -2.35
CA PHE A 48 1.33 -1.02 -1.76
C PHE A 48 2.48 -1.75 -1.08
N ASN A 49 3.61 -1.91 -1.78
CA ASN A 49 4.79 -2.57 -1.21
C ASN A 49 5.32 -1.85 0.02
N THR A 50 5.28 -0.52 0.01
CA THR A 50 5.68 0.31 1.15
C THR A 50 4.78 0.06 2.36
N LEU A 51 3.45 0.10 2.17
CA LEU A 51 2.51 -0.15 3.25
C LEU A 51 2.64 -1.57 3.79
N LEU A 52 2.78 -2.56 2.90
CA LEU A 52 2.94 -3.96 3.30
C LEU A 52 4.21 -4.18 4.13
N GLN A 53 5.34 -3.61 3.72
CA GLN A 53 6.59 -3.66 4.48
C GLN A 53 6.43 -3.05 5.87
N ILE A 54 5.74 -1.91 5.97
CA ILE A 54 5.47 -1.25 7.25
C ILE A 54 4.64 -2.15 8.15
N LEU A 55 3.56 -2.74 7.64
CA LEU A 55 2.69 -3.64 8.42
C LEU A 55 3.44 -4.88 8.91
N VAL A 56 4.33 -5.44 8.07
CA VAL A 56 5.22 -6.54 8.44
C VAL A 56 6.17 -6.13 9.57
N ASN A 57 6.84 -4.98 9.44
CA ASN A 57 7.80 -4.49 10.44
C ASN A 57 7.15 -4.19 11.79
N GLU A 58 5.90 -3.71 11.78
CA GLU A 58 5.09 -3.45 12.99
C GLU A 58 4.41 -4.72 13.54
N SER A 59 4.75 -5.91 13.01
CA SER A 59 4.15 -7.20 13.38
C SER A 59 2.62 -7.26 13.23
N LYS A 60 2.04 -6.42 12.36
CA LYS A 60 0.60 -6.38 12.05
C LYS A 60 0.26 -7.34 10.91
N LEU A 61 0.63 -8.62 11.08
CA LEU A 61 0.54 -9.65 10.03
C LEU A 61 -0.88 -9.87 9.52
N GLU A 62 -1.90 -9.81 10.39
CA GLU A 62 -3.30 -9.97 9.98
C GLU A 62 -3.78 -8.83 9.08
N ALA A 63 -3.35 -7.60 9.35
CA ALA A 63 -3.63 -6.45 8.50
C ALA A 63 -2.87 -6.54 7.17
N ALA A 64 -1.60 -6.97 7.20
CA ALA A 64 -0.78 -7.21 6.01
C ALA A 64 -1.42 -8.26 5.09
N HIS A 65 -1.89 -9.38 5.65
CA HIS A 65 -2.55 -10.44 4.92
C HIS A 65 -3.88 -9.99 4.30
N ARG A 66 -4.73 -9.29 5.06
CA ARG A 66 -5.98 -8.72 4.53
C ARG A 66 -5.73 -7.73 3.40
N LEU A 67 -4.77 -6.82 3.59
CA LEU A 67 -4.38 -5.86 2.56
C LEU A 67 -3.91 -6.58 1.29
N PHE A 68 -3.12 -7.65 1.42
CA PHE A 68 -2.67 -8.44 0.29
C PHE A 68 -3.83 -9.12 -0.45
N LEU A 69 -4.78 -9.73 0.26
CA LEU A 69 -5.94 -10.35 -0.37
C LEU A 69 -6.85 -9.34 -1.08
N GLU A 70 -7.17 -8.21 -0.43
CA GLU A 70 -8.01 -7.15 -0.99
C GLU A 70 -7.37 -6.52 -2.24
N SER A 71 -6.04 -6.36 -2.24
CA SER A 71 -5.30 -5.68 -3.33
C SER A 71 -4.87 -6.62 -4.45
N SER A 72 -4.73 -7.91 -4.18
CA SER A 72 -4.31 -8.93 -5.15
C SER A 72 -5.43 -9.32 -6.13
N TYR A 73 -6.69 -9.07 -5.77
CA TYR A 73 -7.84 -9.37 -6.62
C TYR A 73 -7.84 -8.44 -7.85
N GLY A 74 -7.42 -8.98 -9.00
CA GLY A 74 -7.33 -8.24 -10.27
C GLY A 74 -5.93 -7.73 -10.65
N TRP A 75 -4.88 -7.96 -9.86
CA TRP A 75 -3.50 -7.62 -10.23
C TRP A 75 -2.82 -8.73 -11.05
N GLU A 76 -1.98 -8.35 -12.01
CA GLU A 76 -1.12 -9.30 -12.72
C GLU A 76 -0.12 -9.97 -11.78
N VAL A 77 0.18 -11.25 -12.01
CA VAL A 77 1.07 -12.08 -11.17
C VAL A 77 2.42 -11.42 -10.91
N LYS A 78 2.97 -10.72 -11.90
CA LYS A 78 4.28 -10.05 -11.82
C LYS A 78 4.33 -8.93 -10.77
N SER A 79 3.20 -8.24 -10.52
CA SER A 79 3.12 -7.17 -9.52
C SER A 79 3.13 -7.71 -8.08
N ARG A 80 2.85 -9.01 -7.90
CA ARG A 80 2.64 -9.65 -6.58
C ARG A 80 3.90 -10.30 -5.98
N ILE A 81 4.94 -10.54 -6.78
CA ILE A 81 6.12 -11.32 -6.37
C ILE A 81 6.82 -10.68 -5.17
N ARG A 82 7.07 -9.36 -5.22
CA ARG A 82 7.77 -8.64 -4.14
C ARG A 82 6.96 -8.66 -2.84
N SER A 83 5.65 -8.46 -2.96
CA SER A 83 4.72 -8.44 -1.83
C SER A 83 4.58 -9.80 -1.16
N LEU A 84 4.56 -10.88 -1.95
CA LEU A 84 4.56 -12.25 -1.47
C LEU A 84 5.85 -12.60 -0.73
N ASN A 85 7.01 -12.23 -1.28
CA ASN A 85 8.29 -12.46 -0.61
C ASN A 85 8.34 -11.75 0.75
N LEU A 86 7.85 -10.51 0.83
CA LEU A 86 7.77 -9.78 2.11
C LEU A 86 6.89 -10.47 3.16
N LEU A 87 5.78 -11.10 2.74
CA LEU A 87 4.93 -11.86 3.64
C LEU A 87 5.59 -13.19 4.05
N MET A 88 6.28 -13.88 3.14
CA MET A 88 7.01 -15.10 3.48
C MET A 88 8.16 -14.83 4.45
N ASP A 89 8.94 -13.77 4.23
CA ASP A 89 10.02 -13.35 5.13
C ASP A 89 9.52 -12.98 6.53
N ALA A 90 8.28 -12.46 6.63
CA ALA A 90 7.66 -12.09 7.91
C ALA A 90 7.15 -13.28 8.73
N LEU A 91 6.91 -14.42 8.07
CA LEU A 91 6.28 -15.61 8.65
C LEU A 91 7.30 -16.73 8.95
N CYS A 92 8.54 -16.60 8.47
CA CYS A 92 9.67 -17.47 8.78
C CYS A 92 10.41 -17.01 10.04
#